data_AF-A0A8D9EZB8-F1
#
_entry.id   AF-A0A8D9EZB8-F1
#
_cell.length_a   1.000
_cell.length_b   1.000
_cell.length_c   1.000
_cell.angle_alpha   90.00
_cell.angle_beta   90.00
_cell.angle_gamma   90.00
#
_symmetry.space_group_name_H-M   'P 1'
#
loop_
_entity.id
_entity.type
_entity.pdbx_description
1 polymer ?
#
loop_
_entity_poly.entity_id
_entity_poly.type
_entity_poly.pdbx_seq_one_letter_code
_entity_poly.pdbx_strand_id
1 'polypeptide(L)'
;YHSRYIKPAAPILLKYLEQVITEPKPRSSKWISTSVQEQNWNSDLAKYASPEYFTNNLLSTVYFEEGSHHIPKDAIVIEIAPHALLGPIVKKSLDPETVHIALTNRSKSVNNIQCLLEGFGNLFLNGCAPNVNAIYPDMKYPIPAGVPSITSFLTWDFSIPTTAVLDLGYRKCWYKSFVLGVCSKPKYQHLLNYKIGDKFLIPPAGYISLILDFFIKLQPAAKSVAIENFRTYECD
;
A
#
# COMPACT_ATOMS: atom_id res chain seq x y z
N TYR A 1 11.71 41.37 -0.41
CA TYR A 1 10.52 40.85 0.30
C TYR A 1 10.89 40.57 1.75
N HIS A 2 9.89 40.46 2.65
CA HIS A 2 10.08 40.08 4.05
C HIS A 2 11.13 40.91 4.81
N SER A 3 11.18 42.22 4.53
CA SER A 3 12.16 43.13 5.12
C SER A 3 11.58 44.53 5.29
N ARG A 4 12.21 45.35 6.16
CA ARG A 4 11.78 46.74 6.39
C ARG A 4 11.69 47.59 5.12
N TYR A 5 12.43 47.23 4.07
CA TYR A 5 12.47 47.97 2.81
C TYR A 5 11.16 47.92 2.02
N ILE A 6 10.33 46.88 2.21
CA ILE A 6 9.05 46.76 1.51
C ILE A 6 7.89 47.42 2.26
N LYS A 7 8.11 47.87 3.51
CA LYS A 7 7.10 48.51 4.36
C LYS A 7 6.41 49.73 3.70
N PRO A 8 7.12 50.62 2.96
CA PRO A 8 6.46 51.74 2.28
C PRO A 8 5.45 51.33 1.20
N ALA A 9 5.59 50.12 0.63
CA ALA A 9 4.66 49.61 -0.37
C ALA A 9 3.37 49.02 0.25
N ALA A 10 3.36 48.75 1.57
CA ALA A 10 2.25 48.11 2.27
C ALA A 10 0.90 48.85 2.11
N PRO A 11 0.82 50.19 2.32
CA PRO A 11 -0.46 50.89 2.25
C PRO A 11 -1.04 50.89 0.83
N ILE A 12 -0.16 50.97 -0.16
CA ILE A 12 -0.53 50.95 -1.58
C ILE A 12 -1.07 49.57 -1.95
N LEU A 13 -0.34 48.51 -1.56
CA LEU A 13 -0.77 47.13 -1.80
C LEU A 13 -2.12 46.83 -1.13
N LEU A 14 -2.28 47.20 0.14
CA LEU A 14 -3.52 46.98 0.88
C LEU A 14 -4.71 47.64 0.18
N LYS A 15 -4.58 48.92 -0.20
CA LYS A 15 -5.61 49.66 -0.94
C LYS A 15 -6.06 48.96 -2.22
N TYR A 16 -5.13 48.36 -2.96
CA TYR A 16 -5.47 47.62 -4.18
C TYR A 16 -6.06 46.23 -3.88
N LEU A 17 -5.56 45.55 -2.85
CA LEU A 17 -6.10 44.25 -2.45
C LEU A 17 -7.53 44.34 -1.91
N GLU A 18 -7.88 45.42 -1.20
CA GLU A 18 -9.26 45.71 -0.77
C GLU A 18 -10.24 45.84 -1.95
N GLN A 19 -9.76 46.32 -3.10
CA GLN A 19 -10.58 46.42 -4.31
C GLN A 19 -10.79 45.05 -4.99
N VAL A 20 -9.83 44.14 -4.84
CA VAL A 20 -9.86 42.81 -5.47
C VAL A 20 -10.55 41.78 -4.57
N ILE A 21 -10.34 41.86 -3.26
CA ILE A 21 -10.85 40.94 -2.25
C ILE A 21 -11.86 41.70 -1.39
N THR A 22 -13.06 41.87 -1.93
CA THR A 22 -14.15 42.59 -1.25
C THR A 22 -14.81 41.76 -0.15
N GLU A 23 -14.82 40.43 -0.29
CA GLU A 23 -15.42 39.50 0.66
C GLU A 23 -14.41 38.41 1.07
N PRO A 24 -13.63 38.64 2.14
CA PRO A 24 -12.65 37.67 2.62
C PRO A 24 -13.28 36.34 3.05
N LYS A 25 -12.77 35.24 2.49
CA LYS A 25 -13.24 33.89 2.83
C LYS A 25 -12.50 33.32 4.04
N PRO A 26 -13.17 32.53 4.91
CA PRO A 26 -12.51 31.89 6.03
C PRO A 26 -11.49 30.84 5.55
N ARG A 27 -10.35 30.79 6.21
CA ARG A 27 -9.31 29.79 6.00
C ARG A 27 -9.67 28.51 6.76
N SER A 28 -9.41 27.37 6.14
CA SER A 28 -9.56 26.07 6.82
C SER A 28 -8.35 25.76 7.69
N SER A 29 -8.54 24.92 8.71
CA SER A 29 -7.44 24.41 9.56
C SER A 29 -6.40 23.58 8.79
N LYS A 30 -6.73 23.10 7.58
CA LYS A 30 -5.79 22.39 6.70
C LYS A 30 -4.72 23.30 6.11
N TRP A 31 -4.96 24.63 6.09
CA TRP A 31 -3.98 25.58 5.58
C TRP A 31 -3.16 26.17 6.71
N ILE A 32 -1.97 25.62 6.92
CA ILE A 32 -0.98 26.12 7.87
C ILE A 32 -0.44 27.47 7.38
N SER A 33 -0.54 28.52 8.21
CA SER A 33 0.00 29.84 7.86
C SER A 33 1.50 29.89 8.13
N THR A 34 2.26 30.40 7.16
CA THR A 34 3.70 30.69 7.34
C THR A 34 3.97 32.20 7.43
N SER A 35 2.94 33.06 7.39
CA SER A 35 3.09 34.52 7.55
C SER A 35 2.71 35.02 8.95
N VAL A 36 2.05 34.17 9.74
CA VAL A 36 1.59 34.46 11.09
C VAL A 36 2.12 33.37 12.02
N GLN A 37 2.66 33.76 13.17
CA GLN A 37 3.12 32.81 14.19
C GLN A 37 1.96 31.95 14.70
N GLU A 38 2.26 30.71 15.04
CA GLU A 38 1.28 29.69 15.45
C GLU A 38 0.35 30.15 16.57
N GLN A 39 0.91 30.82 17.58
CA GLN A 39 0.18 31.39 18.72
C GLN A 39 -0.96 32.34 18.29
N ASN A 40 -0.83 32.95 17.10
CA ASN A 40 -1.76 33.93 16.56
C ASN A 40 -2.62 33.39 15.41
N TRP A 41 -2.63 32.08 15.14
CA TRP A 41 -3.47 31.51 14.07
C TRP A 41 -4.98 31.67 14.31
N ASN A 42 -5.39 31.85 15.56
CA ASN A 42 -6.79 32.12 15.94
C ASN A 42 -7.13 33.62 15.99
N SER A 43 -6.21 34.51 15.60
CA SER A 43 -6.50 35.93 15.46
C SER A 43 -7.38 36.21 14.25
N ASP A 44 -8.10 37.33 14.26
CA ASP A 44 -8.97 37.70 13.14
C ASP A 44 -8.18 37.92 11.84
N LEU A 45 -6.92 38.36 11.93
CA LEU A 45 -5.98 38.45 10.80
C LEU A 45 -5.74 37.08 10.14
N ALA A 46 -5.59 36.02 10.94
CA ALA A 46 -5.27 34.69 10.43
C ALA A 46 -6.49 33.85 10.05
N LYS A 47 -7.69 34.19 10.54
CA LYS A 47 -8.92 33.44 10.22
C LYS A 47 -9.36 33.58 8.77
N TYR A 48 -9.04 34.69 8.11
CA TYR A 48 -9.54 34.99 6.76
C TYR A 48 -8.41 35.16 5.75
N ALA A 49 -8.67 34.80 4.50
CA ALA A 49 -7.82 35.13 3.37
C ALA A 49 -8.09 36.58 2.93
N SER A 50 -7.73 37.53 3.79
CA SER A 50 -8.06 38.96 3.65
C SER A 50 -6.92 39.78 3.01
N PRO A 51 -7.21 41.00 2.51
CA PRO A 51 -6.18 41.95 2.07
C PRO A 51 -5.06 42.15 3.09
N GLU A 52 -5.40 42.25 4.38
CA GLU A 52 -4.46 42.43 5.48
C GLU A 52 -3.58 41.18 5.66
N TYR A 53 -4.15 39.98 5.56
CA TYR A 53 -3.39 38.72 5.64
C TYR A 53 -2.35 38.60 4.52
N PHE A 54 -2.74 38.89 3.28
CA PHE A 54 -1.83 38.84 2.13
C PHE A 54 -0.78 39.96 2.18
N THR A 55 -1.17 41.15 2.64
CA THR A 55 -0.23 42.26 2.89
C THR A 55 0.78 41.87 3.98
N ASN A 56 0.32 41.23 5.07
CA ASN A 56 1.20 40.70 6.11
C ASN A 56 2.17 39.65 5.56
N ASN A 57 1.73 38.73 4.70
CA ASN A 57 2.61 37.73 4.08
C ASN A 57 3.79 38.36 3.31
N LEU A 58 3.58 39.48 2.61
CA LEU A 58 4.65 40.14 1.86
C LEU A 58 5.70 40.81 2.77
N LEU A 59 5.26 41.30 3.94
CA LEU A 59 6.05 42.13 4.84
C LEU A 59 6.77 41.31 5.91
N SER A 60 6.08 40.31 6.45
CA SER A 60 6.51 39.52 7.60
C SER A 60 7.42 38.37 7.18
N THR A 61 8.22 37.88 8.12
CA THR A 61 9.08 36.70 7.94
C THR A 61 8.24 35.47 7.57
N VAL A 62 8.80 34.59 6.74
CA VAL A 62 8.18 33.31 6.39
C VAL A 62 8.65 32.23 7.37
N TYR A 63 7.72 31.71 8.16
CA TYR A 63 7.92 30.66 9.16
C TYR A 63 7.77 29.27 8.53
N PHE A 64 8.65 28.93 7.58
CA PHE A 64 8.54 27.67 6.84
C PHE A 64 8.90 26.45 7.69
N GLU A 65 9.96 26.53 8.49
CA GLU A 65 10.40 25.43 9.35
C GLU A 65 9.34 25.11 10.41
N GLU A 66 8.79 26.14 11.06
CA GLU A 66 7.72 26.00 12.04
C GLU A 66 6.45 25.41 11.41
N GLY A 67 6.09 25.86 10.21
CA GLY A 67 4.99 25.27 9.45
C GLY A 67 5.25 23.82 9.08
N SER A 68 6.50 23.46 8.74
CA SER A 68 6.87 22.11 8.31
C SER A 68 6.78 21.05 9.42
N HIS A 69 6.91 21.45 10.69
CA HIS A 69 6.71 20.54 11.84
C HIS A 69 5.29 19.95 11.94
N HIS A 70 4.32 20.57 11.28
CA HIS A 70 2.94 20.08 11.25
C HIS A 70 2.71 19.00 10.18
N ILE A 71 3.71 18.73 9.33
CA ILE A 71 3.64 17.66 8.33
C ILE A 71 3.84 16.32 9.05
N PRO A 72 2.91 15.36 8.92
CA PRO A 72 3.06 14.04 9.52
C PRO A 72 4.32 13.30 9.04
N LYS A 73 4.77 12.34 9.84
CA LYS A 73 5.75 11.34 9.38
C LYS A 73 5.14 10.48 8.27
N ASP A 74 5.98 9.97 7.37
CA ASP A 74 5.54 9.18 6.21
C ASP A 74 4.55 9.93 5.30
N ALA A 75 4.69 11.25 5.22
CA ALA A 75 3.86 12.07 4.34
C ALA A 75 4.40 12.07 2.90
N ILE A 76 3.50 12.23 1.94
CA ILE A 76 3.83 12.55 0.56
C ILE A 76 3.71 14.07 0.38
N VAL A 77 4.84 14.74 0.15
CA VAL A 77 4.92 16.19 -0.01
C VAL A 77 5.04 16.54 -1.49
N ILE A 78 4.05 17.25 -2.01
CA ILE A 78 3.99 17.68 -3.40
C ILE A 78 4.41 19.14 -3.50
N GLU A 79 5.47 19.41 -4.24
CA GLU A 79 5.93 20.78 -4.49
C GLU A 79 5.27 21.36 -5.74
N ILE A 80 4.37 22.33 -5.52
CA ILE A 80 3.65 23.05 -6.58
C ILE A 80 4.38 24.36 -6.84
N ALA A 81 5.34 24.31 -7.77
CA ALA A 81 6.14 25.46 -8.19
C ALA A 81 6.50 25.30 -9.68
N PRO A 82 6.92 26.37 -10.37
CA PRO A 82 7.49 26.29 -11.74
C PRO A 82 8.90 25.69 -11.78
N HIS A 83 9.54 25.54 -10.62
CA HIS A 83 10.77 24.77 -10.43
C HIS A 83 10.86 24.34 -8.97
N ALA A 84 11.27 23.10 -8.72
CA ALA A 84 11.41 22.56 -7.37
C ALA A 84 12.66 23.09 -6.64
N LEU A 85 12.49 24.19 -5.92
CA LEU A 85 13.55 24.84 -5.14
C LEU A 85 13.60 24.35 -3.69
N LEU A 86 12.47 23.88 -3.15
CA LEU A 86 12.35 23.51 -1.74
C LEU A 86 12.84 22.09 -1.46
N GLY A 87 13.09 21.27 -2.47
CA GLY A 87 13.54 19.87 -2.32
C GLY A 87 14.65 19.66 -1.27
N PRO A 88 15.79 20.38 -1.31
CA PRO A 88 16.84 20.25 -0.31
C PRO A 88 16.40 20.64 1.11
N ILE A 89 15.53 21.65 1.22
CA ILE A 89 15.01 22.14 2.52
C ILE A 89 14.05 21.11 3.10
N VAL A 90 13.10 20.63 2.28
CA VAL A 90 12.13 19.59 2.66
C VAL A 90 12.85 18.33 3.14
N LYS A 91 13.88 17.87 2.42
CA LYS A 91 14.68 16.69 2.82
C LYS A 91 15.47 16.88 4.12
N LYS A 92 15.76 18.11 4.51
CA LYS A 92 16.49 18.44 5.74
C LYS A 92 15.55 18.64 6.93
N SER A 93 14.39 19.24 6.68
CA SER A 93 13.42 19.64 7.71
C SER A 93 12.40 18.54 8.04
N LEU A 94 12.17 17.58 7.15
CA LEU A 94 11.16 16.53 7.34
C LEU A 94 11.79 15.17 7.67
N ASP A 95 10.94 14.24 8.08
CA ASP A 95 11.31 12.87 8.42
C ASP A 95 11.92 12.14 7.19
N PRO A 96 12.99 11.32 7.34
CA PRO A 96 13.61 10.60 6.23
C PRO A 96 12.68 9.69 5.43
N GLU A 97 11.58 9.22 6.03
CA GLU A 97 10.57 8.41 5.34
C GLU A 97 9.64 9.25 4.43
N THR A 98 9.67 10.57 4.58
CA THR A 98 8.84 11.49 3.79
C THR A 98 9.22 11.46 2.31
N VAL A 99 8.23 11.27 1.45
CA VAL A 99 8.41 11.27 0.00
C VAL A 99 8.19 12.68 -0.56
N HIS A 100 9.23 13.29 -1.12
CA HIS A 100 9.13 14.58 -1.81
C HIS A 100 8.97 14.39 -3.31
N ILE A 101 7.89 14.96 -3.88
CA ILE A 101 7.57 14.88 -5.30
C ILE A 101 7.52 16.30 -5.89
N ALA A 102 8.44 16.57 -6.81
CA ALA A 102 8.48 17.78 -7.60
C ALA A 102 7.63 17.63 -8.88
N LEU A 103 6.74 18.58 -9.17
CA LEU A 103 5.92 18.55 -10.39
C LEU A 103 6.59 19.19 -11.62
N THR A 104 7.58 20.05 -11.40
CA THR A 104 8.32 20.73 -12.48
C THR A 104 9.80 20.83 -12.15
N ASN A 105 10.63 20.85 -13.19
CA ASN A 105 12.06 21.02 -13.01
C ASN A 105 12.69 21.80 -14.18
N ARG A 106 12.92 23.10 -13.97
CA ARG A 106 13.56 24.00 -14.94
C ARG A 106 14.97 23.54 -15.36
N SER A 107 15.72 22.88 -14.47
CA SER A 107 17.09 22.44 -14.74
C SER A 107 17.14 21.13 -15.54
N LYS A 108 16.03 20.39 -15.58
CA LYS A 108 15.91 19.20 -16.41
C LYS A 108 15.68 19.67 -17.84
N SER A 109 16.49 19.22 -18.79
CA SER A 109 16.33 19.51 -20.23
C SER A 109 15.07 18.88 -20.87
N VAL A 110 14.19 18.31 -20.04
CA VAL A 110 13.03 17.52 -20.42
C VAL A 110 11.79 18.40 -20.41
N ASN A 111 10.82 18.08 -21.26
CA ASN A 111 9.54 18.79 -21.35
C ASN A 111 8.82 18.82 -19.98
N ASN A 112 8.26 19.97 -19.61
CA ASN A 112 7.48 20.16 -18.38
C ASN A 112 6.28 19.21 -18.27
N ILE A 113 5.65 18.86 -19.41
CA ILE A 113 4.54 17.89 -19.43
C ILE A 113 5.01 16.53 -18.96
N GLN A 114 6.19 16.10 -19.41
CA GLN A 114 6.77 14.84 -18.98
C GLN A 114 7.13 14.87 -17.49
N CYS A 115 7.69 15.98 -16.99
CA CYS A 115 7.96 16.13 -15.55
C CYS A 115 6.67 16.01 -14.71
N LEU A 116 5.57 16.59 -15.18
CA LEU A 116 4.28 16.50 -14.51
C LEU A 116 3.74 15.05 -14.51
N LEU A 117 3.79 14.37 -15.65
CA LEU A 117 3.34 12.97 -15.77
C LEU A 117 4.23 12.01 -14.96
N GLU A 118 5.54 12.25 -14.91
CA GLU A 118 6.48 11.56 -14.01
C GLU A 118 6.09 11.78 -12.53
N GLY A 119 5.70 13.02 -12.17
CA GLY A 119 5.18 13.35 -10.85
C GLY A 119 3.92 12.55 -10.48
N PHE A 120 2.96 12.42 -11.40
CA PHE A 120 1.77 11.58 -11.20
C PHE A 120 2.09 10.09 -11.13
N GLY A 121 3.04 9.61 -11.94
CA GLY A 121 3.54 8.24 -11.85
C GLY A 121 4.16 7.96 -10.48
N ASN A 122 4.99 8.88 -9.97
CA ASN A 122 5.57 8.78 -8.64
C ASN A 122 4.51 8.80 -7.54
N LEU A 123 3.47 9.64 -7.68
CA LEU A 123 2.33 9.62 -6.75
C LEU A 123 1.65 8.25 -6.74
N PHE A 124 1.43 7.65 -7.92
CA PHE A 124 0.83 6.33 -8.03
C PHE A 124 1.67 5.23 -7.37
N LEU A 125 2.98 5.24 -7.60
CA LEU A 125 3.91 4.29 -6.98
C LEU A 125 3.95 4.40 -5.45
N ASN A 126 3.67 5.58 -4.89
CA ASN A 126 3.60 5.82 -3.44
C ASN A 126 2.17 5.63 -2.88
N GLY A 127 1.28 4.95 -3.62
CA GLY A 127 -0.04 4.55 -3.11
C GLY A 127 -1.15 5.58 -3.29
N CYS A 128 -0.88 6.72 -3.94
CA CYS A 128 -1.95 7.65 -4.34
C CYS A 128 -2.64 7.16 -5.63
N ALA A 129 -3.90 7.54 -5.85
CA ALA A 129 -4.62 7.23 -7.09
C ALA A 129 -4.99 8.53 -7.84
N PRO A 130 -4.03 9.22 -8.47
CA PRO A 130 -4.33 10.42 -9.24
C PRO A 130 -5.23 10.09 -10.44
N ASN A 131 -6.27 10.89 -10.66
CA ASN A 131 -7.16 10.73 -11.81
C ASN A 131 -6.52 11.33 -13.07
N VAL A 132 -5.67 10.54 -13.73
CA VAL A 132 -4.99 10.95 -14.98
C VAL A 132 -5.98 11.20 -16.12
N ASN A 133 -7.14 10.54 -16.11
CA ASN A 133 -8.16 10.73 -17.15
C ASN A 133 -8.70 12.17 -17.19
N ALA A 134 -8.67 12.89 -16.07
CA ALA A 134 -9.12 14.29 -16.00
C ALA A 134 -8.25 15.26 -16.83
N ILE A 135 -7.06 14.84 -17.26
CA ILE A 135 -6.14 15.65 -18.07
C ILE A 135 -6.42 15.48 -19.57
N TYR A 136 -7.09 14.39 -19.96
CA TYR A 136 -7.41 14.06 -21.34
C TYR A 136 -8.89 14.34 -21.62
N PRO A 137 -9.27 14.51 -22.90
CA PRO A 137 -10.68 14.60 -23.28
C PRO A 137 -11.46 13.35 -22.85
N ASP A 138 -12.75 13.53 -22.57
CA ASP A 138 -13.63 12.42 -22.21
C ASP A 138 -13.64 11.33 -23.30
N MET A 139 -13.49 10.08 -22.87
CA MET A 139 -13.52 8.92 -23.76
C MET A 139 -14.96 8.60 -24.18
N LYS A 140 -15.18 8.37 -25.47
CA LYS A 140 -16.47 7.88 -25.99
C LYS A 140 -16.51 6.36 -25.93
N TYR A 141 -17.55 5.84 -25.30
CA TYR A 141 -17.84 4.40 -25.24
C TYR A 141 -19.02 4.06 -26.16
N PRO A 142 -19.08 2.84 -26.72
CA PRO A 142 -18.14 1.71 -26.55
C PRO A 142 -16.82 1.92 -27.28
N ILE A 143 -15.77 1.21 -26.82
CA ILE A 143 -14.44 1.24 -27.43
C ILE A 143 -14.52 0.60 -28.84
N PRO A 144 -13.78 1.11 -29.85
CA PRO A 144 -13.76 0.53 -31.20
C PRO A 144 -13.34 -0.95 -31.22
N ALA A 145 -13.89 -1.70 -32.19
CA ALA A 145 -13.46 -3.08 -32.45
C ALA A 145 -11.98 -3.13 -32.87
N GLY A 146 -11.25 -4.13 -32.38
CA GLY A 146 -9.81 -4.30 -32.66
C GLY A 146 -8.87 -3.76 -31.58
N VAL A 147 -9.38 -3.11 -30.52
CA VAL A 147 -8.57 -2.77 -29.34
C VAL A 147 -8.12 -4.07 -28.63
N PRO A 148 -6.81 -4.26 -28.40
CA PRO A 148 -6.30 -5.47 -27.75
C PRO A 148 -6.90 -5.70 -26.36
N SER A 149 -7.14 -6.97 -26.02
CA SER A 149 -7.55 -7.33 -24.66
C SER A 149 -6.43 -7.09 -23.66
N ILE A 150 -6.76 -6.57 -22.47
CA ILE A 150 -5.81 -6.36 -21.38
C ILE A 150 -5.48 -7.69 -20.66
N THR A 151 -6.32 -8.72 -20.85
CA THR A 151 -6.25 -9.99 -20.09
C THR A 151 -4.87 -10.67 -20.18
N SER A 152 -4.20 -10.61 -21.34
CA SER A 152 -2.89 -11.23 -21.52
C SER A 152 -1.75 -10.56 -20.74
N PHE A 153 -1.94 -9.32 -20.28
CA PHE A 153 -0.95 -8.59 -19.49
C PHE A 153 -1.12 -8.80 -17.97
N LEU A 154 -2.26 -9.36 -17.55
CA LEU A 154 -2.50 -9.66 -16.14
C LEU A 154 -1.88 -11.01 -15.80
N THR A 155 -0.89 -10.96 -14.93
CA THR A 155 -0.23 -12.15 -14.38
C THR A 155 -0.49 -12.21 -12.87
N TRP A 156 -0.59 -13.42 -12.35
CA TRP A 156 -0.77 -13.67 -10.93
C TRP A 156 0.45 -14.45 -10.43
N ASP A 157 0.78 -14.29 -9.16
CA ASP A 157 1.76 -15.16 -8.53
C ASP A 157 1.13 -16.53 -8.28
N PHE A 158 1.61 -17.53 -9.04
CA PHE A 158 1.21 -18.94 -8.92
C PHE A 158 2.22 -19.76 -8.10
N SER A 159 3.08 -19.11 -7.31
CA SER A 159 4.07 -19.78 -6.45
C SER A 159 3.47 -20.80 -5.48
N ILE A 160 2.22 -20.57 -5.04
CA ILE A 160 1.49 -21.49 -4.18
C ILE A 160 0.64 -22.42 -5.05
N PRO A 161 1.02 -23.70 -5.20
CA PRO A 161 0.19 -24.65 -5.94
C PRO A 161 -1.10 -24.86 -5.16
N THR A 162 -2.22 -24.42 -5.73
CA THR A 162 -3.53 -24.83 -5.24
C THR A 162 -3.67 -26.31 -5.53
N THR A 163 -3.99 -27.14 -4.52
CA THR A 163 -4.28 -28.56 -4.74
C THR A 163 -5.41 -28.66 -5.75
N ALA A 164 -5.08 -29.06 -6.97
CA ALA A 164 -6.07 -29.52 -7.92
C ALA A 164 -6.74 -30.73 -7.27
N VAL A 165 -8.02 -30.60 -6.95
CA VAL A 165 -8.84 -31.77 -6.63
C VAL A 165 -8.94 -32.54 -7.93
N LEU A 166 -8.00 -33.44 -8.15
CA LEU A 166 -8.16 -34.50 -9.14
C LEU A 166 -9.37 -35.30 -8.66
N ASP A 167 -10.52 -35.03 -9.26
CA ASP A 167 -11.68 -35.91 -9.17
C ASP A 167 -11.32 -37.21 -9.88
N LEU A 168 -10.53 -38.04 -9.20
CA LEU A 168 -10.34 -39.43 -9.52
C LEU A 168 -11.69 -40.08 -9.23
N GLY A 169 -12.59 -39.95 -10.21
CA GLY A 169 -14.02 -40.18 -10.07
C GLY A 169 -14.34 -41.29 -9.09
N TYR A 170 -15.21 -40.98 -8.14
CA TYR A 170 -15.69 -41.87 -7.08
C TYR A 170 -16.09 -43.24 -7.62
N ARG A 171 -15.12 -44.15 -7.77
CA ARG A 171 -15.41 -45.58 -7.89
C ARG A 171 -15.76 -46.03 -6.49
N LYS A 172 -16.94 -46.62 -6.34
CA LYS A 172 -17.37 -47.29 -5.11
C LYS A 172 -16.41 -48.45 -4.85
N CYS A 173 -15.27 -48.14 -4.24
CA CYS A 173 -14.20 -49.08 -3.96
C CYS A 173 -14.37 -49.60 -2.54
N TRP A 174 -14.40 -50.94 -2.40
CA TRP A 174 -14.46 -51.65 -1.12
C TRP A 174 -13.09 -51.65 -0.38
N TYR A 175 -12.10 -50.95 -0.91
CA TYR A 175 -10.77 -50.80 -0.33
C TYR A 175 -10.49 -49.33 0.02
N LYS A 176 -9.63 -49.12 1.01
CA LYS A 176 -9.19 -47.78 1.42
C LYS A 176 -7.70 -47.63 1.21
N SER A 177 -7.33 -46.61 0.43
CA SER A 177 -5.95 -46.15 0.31
C SER A 177 -5.64 -45.12 1.40
N PHE A 178 -4.48 -45.25 2.04
CA PHE A 178 -3.99 -44.27 3.02
C PHE A 178 -2.80 -43.53 2.43
N VAL A 179 -2.88 -42.19 2.38
CA VAL A 179 -1.75 -41.34 2.02
C VAL A 179 -1.18 -40.72 3.30
N LEU A 180 0.00 -41.18 3.69
CA LEU A 180 0.71 -40.69 4.88
C LEU A 180 1.62 -39.54 4.48
N GLY A 181 1.14 -38.32 4.70
CA GLY A 181 1.96 -37.12 4.55
C GLY A 181 2.89 -36.97 5.75
N VAL A 182 3.98 -37.72 5.79
CA VAL A 182 4.88 -37.77 6.97
C VAL A 182 5.55 -36.42 7.24
N CYS A 183 5.93 -35.69 6.20
CA CYS A 183 6.53 -34.35 6.33
C CYS A 183 5.49 -33.22 6.36
N SER A 184 4.28 -33.44 5.85
CA SER A 184 3.25 -32.41 5.69
C SER A 184 2.19 -32.42 6.79
N LYS A 185 2.00 -33.54 7.50
CA LYS A 185 0.98 -33.68 8.56
C LYS A 185 1.64 -33.99 9.90
N PRO A 186 1.42 -33.14 10.94
CA PRO A 186 2.06 -33.33 12.25
C PRO A 186 1.67 -34.67 12.91
N LYS A 187 0.47 -35.20 12.63
CA LYS A 187 0.01 -36.51 13.14
C LYS A 187 1.00 -37.64 12.83
N TYR A 188 1.65 -37.63 11.67
CA TYR A 188 2.50 -38.74 11.20
C TYR A 188 3.99 -38.46 11.31
N GLN A 189 4.40 -37.27 11.76
CA GLN A 189 5.80 -36.86 11.84
C GLN A 189 6.63 -37.75 12.78
N HIS A 190 6.00 -38.32 13.82
CA HIS A 190 6.63 -39.27 14.74
C HIS A 190 7.14 -40.55 14.05
N LEU A 191 6.62 -40.89 12.86
CA LEU A 191 7.08 -42.05 12.09
C LEU A 191 8.51 -41.85 11.55
N LEU A 192 8.98 -40.60 11.39
CA LEU A 192 10.37 -40.32 11.01
C LEU A 192 11.38 -40.79 12.06
N ASN A 193 10.95 -40.97 13.31
CA ASN A 193 11.83 -41.43 14.38
C ASN A 193 12.04 -42.95 14.36
N TYR A 194 11.25 -43.71 13.58
CA TYR A 194 11.38 -45.15 13.46
C TYR A 194 12.29 -45.52 12.28
N LYS A 195 13.59 -45.62 12.57
CA LYS A 195 14.65 -45.90 11.60
C LYS A 195 15.37 -47.19 11.95
N ILE A 196 15.48 -48.12 11.00
CA ILE A 196 16.27 -49.35 11.13
C ILE A 196 17.38 -49.31 10.08
N GLY A 197 18.62 -49.24 10.54
CA GLY A 197 19.77 -48.94 9.67
C GLY A 197 19.60 -47.55 9.03
N ASP A 198 19.62 -47.51 7.71
CA ASP A 198 19.41 -46.27 6.93
C ASP A 198 18.01 -46.11 6.32
N LYS A 199 17.09 -47.03 6.61
CA LYS A 199 15.72 -47.00 6.08
C LYS A 199 14.72 -46.50 7.12
N PHE A 200 13.85 -45.60 6.70
CA PHE A 200 12.65 -45.23 7.46
C PHE A 200 11.58 -46.27 7.17
N LEU A 201 11.06 -46.89 8.23
CA LEU A 201 10.04 -47.93 8.12
C LEU A 201 8.79 -47.51 8.86
N ILE A 202 7.65 -48.07 8.45
CA ILE A 202 6.43 -47.95 9.24
C ILE A 202 6.47 -49.09 10.26
N PRO A 203 6.40 -48.81 11.58
CA PRO A 203 6.39 -49.87 12.58
C PRO A 203 5.14 -50.75 12.42
N PRO A 204 5.20 -52.05 12.78
CA PRO A 204 4.04 -52.95 12.77
C PRO A 204 2.79 -52.36 13.46
N ALA A 205 2.99 -51.65 14.57
CA ALA A 205 1.94 -50.94 15.29
C ALA A 205 1.26 -49.83 14.45
N GLY A 206 1.99 -49.21 13.52
CA GLY A 206 1.47 -48.21 12.59
C GLY A 206 0.44 -48.81 11.63
N TYR A 207 0.70 -50.00 11.09
CA TYR A 207 -0.27 -50.71 10.24
C TYR A 207 -1.54 -51.07 11.01
N ILE A 208 -1.39 -51.56 12.24
CA ILE A 208 -2.53 -51.87 13.12
C ILE A 208 -3.36 -50.61 13.39
N SER A 209 -2.70 -49.49 13.72
CA SER A 209 -3.35 -48.20 13.94
C SER A 209 -4.18 -47.75 12.72
N LEU A 210 -3.62 -47.86 11.51
CA LEU A 210 -4.33 -47.52 10.28
C LEU A 210 -5.53 -48.44 10.01
N ILE A 211 -5.38 -49.73 10.23
CA ILE A 211 -6.45 -50.72 10.09
C ILE A 211 -7.57 -50.44 11.08
N LEU A 212 -7.25 -50.19 12.36
CA LEU A 212 -8.22 -49.83 13.39
C LEU A 212 -8.94 -48.52 13.07
N ASP A 213 -8.20 -47.47 12.66
CA ASP A 213 -8.76 -46.18 12.23
C ASP A 213 -9.74 -46.34 11.04
N PHE A 214 -9.57 -47.36 10.21
CA PHE A 214 -10.53 -47.69 9.15
C PHE A 214 -11.69 -48.53 9.65
N PHE A 215 -11.43 -49.56 10.45
CA PHE A 215 -12.45 -50.44 11.00
C PHE A 215 -13.46 -49.68 11.86
N ILE A 216 -12.99 -48.81 12.76
CA ILE A 216 -13.87 -47.96 13.59
C ILE A 216 -14.76 -47.06 12.72
N LYS A 217 -14.26 -46.57 11.58
CA LYS A 217 -15.07 -45.78 10.64
C LYS A 217 -16.14 -46.61 9.93
N LEU A 218 -15.89 -47.89 9.68
CA LEU A 218 -16.87 -48.81 9.09
C LEU A 218 -17.90 -49.29 10.11
N GLN A 219 -17.46 -49.54 11.34
CA GLN A 219 -18.28 -50.11 12.43
C GLN A 219 -18.13 -49.27 13.71
N PRO A 220 -18.73 -48.06 13.74
CA PRO A 220 -18.57 -47.14 14.87
C PRO A 220 -19.18 -47.64 16.19
N ALA A 221 -20.07 -48.63 16.14
CA ALA A 221 -20.69 -49.25 17.33
C ALA A 221 -19.82 -50.35 17.98
N ALA A 222 -18.68 -50.72 17.38
CA ALA A 222 -17.81 -51.76 17.93
C ALA A 222 -17.11 -51.28 19.21
N LYS A 223 -17.21 -52.07 20.29
CA LYS A 223 -16.61 -51.76 21.60
C LYS A 223 -15.20 -52.31 21.79
N SER A 224 -14.84 -53.35 21.05
CA SER A 224 -13.53 -54.01 21.10
C SER A 224 -13.22 -54.64 19.76
N VAL A 225 -11.94 -54.70 19.39
CA VAL A 225 -11.46 -55.34 18.16
C VAL A 225 -10.43 -56.39 18.53
N ALA A 226 -10.63 -57.63 18.08
CA ALA A 226 -9.64 -58.69 18.15
C ALA A 226 -8.93 -58.80 16.80
N ILE A 227 -7.60 -58.86 16.82
CA ILE A 227 -6.77 -59.08 15.63
C ILE A 227 -6.04 -60.39 15.84
N GLU A 228 -6.35 -61.39 15.01
CA GLU A 228 -5.76 -62.72 15.09
C GLU A 228 -4.84 -62.96 13.90
N ASN A 229 -3.77 -63.74 14.11
CA ASN A 229 -2.84 -64.15 13.06
C ASN A 229 -2.22 -62.98 12.25
N PHE A 230 -1.97 -61.84 12.88
CA PHE A 230 -1.35 -60.69 12.23
C PHE A 230 0.07 -61.02 11.77
N ARG A 231 0.34 -60.84 10.47
CA ARG A 231 1.64 -61.04 9.85
C ARG A 231 1.91 -59.88 8.89
N THR A 232 3.09 -59.30 8.98
CA THR A 232 3.57 -58.26 8.06
C THR A 232 4.43 -58.92 6.98
N TYR A 233 4.12 -58.61 5.74
CA TYR A 233 4.91 -58.99 4.58
C TYR A 233 5.30 -57.71 3.85
N GLU A 234 6.56 -57.61 3.44
CA GLU A 234 7.01 -56.57 2.51
C GLU A 234 6.87 -57.16 1.11
N CYS A 235 6.18 -56.46 0.21
CA CYS A 235 6.19 -56.82 -1.20
C CYS A 235 7.40 -56.17 -1.85
N ASP A 236 8.23 -56.98 -2.53
CA ASP A 236 9.30 -56.50 -3.40
C ASP A 236 8.76 -55.70 -4.60
#